data_AF-A0A7S1G4C9-F1
#
_entry.id   AF-A0A7S1G4C9-F1
#
_cell.length_a   1.000
_cell.length_b   1.000
_cell.length_c   1.000
_cell.angle_alpha   90.00
_cell.angle_beta   90.00
_cell.angle_gamma   90.00
#
_symmetry.space_group_name_H-M   'P 1'
#
loop_
_entity.id
_entity.type
_entity.pdbx_description
1 polymer ?
#
loop_
_entity_poly.entity_id
_entity_poly.type
_entity_poly.pdbx_seq_one_letter_code
_entity_poly.pdbx_strand_id
1 'polypeptide(L)'
;ELCEGYFAKAARLLCRHREANASGAVKIAYTAMHGVGHPFTREMFARFNLPPFASTPEQQEPDPDFPTVAFPNPEEGKGALALAIATAERAGATVILANDPDADRLAVAERGEGGAWRVFTGNELGAILGAWQWEEWRAANPDGDASQVAMVASTVSSKMLGAMARAEGFAFH
;
A
#
# COMPACT_ATOMS: atom_id res chain seq x y z
N GLU A 1 -16.29 19.09 3.29
CA GLU A 1 -17.35 18.08 3.06
C GLU A 1 -16.83 16.87 2.29
N LEU A 2 -16.26 17.05 1.09
CA LEU A 2 -15.75 15.94 0.26
C LEU A 2 -14.67 15.08 0.94
N CYS A 3 -13.62 15.70 1.50
CA CYS A 3 -12.53 14.94 2.14
C CYS A 3 -13.02 14.13 3.35
N GLU A 4 -13.90 14.72 4.17
CA GLU A 4 -14.49 14.00 5.32
C GLU A 4 -15.36 12.83 4.85
N GLY A 5 -16.18 13.04 3.82
CA GLY A 5 -16.97 11.98 3.21
C GLY A 5 -16.11 10.84 2.66
N TYR A 6 -14.95 11.15 2.08
CA TYR A 6 -13.95 10.18 1.65
C TYR A 6 -13.42 9.36 2.83
N PHE A 7 -12.91 10.00 3.88
CA PHE A 7 -12.34 9.30 5.04
C PHE A 7 -13.39 8.46 5.77
N ALA A 8 -14.60 8.98 5.99
CA ALA A 8 -15.68 8.26 6.63
C ALA A 8 -16.10 7.02 5.82
N LYS A 9 -16.22 7.14 4.50
CA LYS A 9 -16.57 6.03 3.61
C LYS A 9 -15.45 4.98 3.58
N ALA A 10 -14.19 5.40 3.46
CA ALA A 10 -13.04 4.50 3.45
C ALA A 10 -12.91 3.74 4.77
N ALA A 11 -12.95 4.43 5.92
CA ALA A 11 -12.88 3.80 7.23
C ALA A 11 -13.99 2.77 7.43
N ARG A 12 -15.23 3.10 7.02
CA ARG A 12 -16.36 2.17 7.14
C ARG A 12 -16.24 0.93 6.25
N LEU A 13 -15.68 1.06 5.05
CA LEU A 13 -15.66 -0.04 4.07
C LEU A 13 -14.38 -0.89 4.11
N LEU A 14 -13.26 -0.29 4.53
CA LEU A 14 -11.92 -0.88 4.36
C LEU A 14 -11.23 -1.18 5.70
N CYS A 15 -11.60 -0.53 6.80
CA CYS A 15 -11.02 -0.83 8.11
C CYS A 15 -11.71 -2.04 8.76
N ARG A 16 -11.28 -3.24 8.39
CA ARG A 16 -11.89 -4.51 8.87
C ARG A 16 -11.35 -5.00 10.21
N HIS A 17 -10.12 -4.63 10.54
CA HIS A 17 -9.39 -5.13 11.73
C HIS A 17 -8.92 -4.00 12.65
N ARG A 18 -9.82 -3.06 12.98
CA ARG A 18 -9.48 -1.81 13.68
C ARG A 18 -8.79 -2.03 15.03
N GLU A 19 -9.20 -3.04 15.79
CA GLU A 19 -8.62 -3.39 17.09
C GLU A 19 -7.22 -3.99 16.91
N ALA A 20 -7.05 -4.89 15.95
CA ALA A 20 -5.76 -5.50 15.66
C ALA A 20 -4.74 -4.47 15.14
N ASN A 21 -5.20 -3.51 14.32
CA ASN A 21 -4.37 -2.43 13.78
C ASN A 21 -3.61 -1.67 14.87
N ALA A 22 -4.24 -1.37 16.01
CA ALA A 22 -3.59 -0.63 17.11
C ALA A 22 -2.45 -1.41 17.77
N SER A 23 -2.54 -2.73 17.77
CA SER A 23 -1.50 -3.63 18.29
C SER A 23 -0.44 -4.02 17.25
N GLY A 24 -0.55 -3.49 16.01
CA GLY A 24 0.34 -3.83 14.92
C GLY A 24 1.80 -3.53 15.24
N ALA A 25 2.66 -4.54 15.11
CA ALA A 25 4.10 -4.42 15.37
C ALA A 25 4.89 -3.86 14.17
N VAL A 26 4.26 -3.75 13.00
CA VAL A 26 4.93 -3.32 11.76
C VAL A 26 5.18 -1.81 11.82
N LYS A 27 6.47 -1.45 11.83
CA LYS A 27 6.89 -0.05 11.72
C LYS A 27 7.05 0.32 10.26
N ILE A 28 6.39 1.41 9.86
CA ILE A 28 6.30 1.86 8.48
C ILE A 28 7.05 3.19 8.32
N ALA A 29 7.82 3.33 7.25
CA ALA A 29 8.25 4.62 6.74
C ALA A 29 7.42 5.00 5.52
N TYR A 30 7.18 6.30 5.34
CA TYR A 30 6.35 6.81 4.26
C TYR A 30 7.03 7.96 3.52
N THR A 31 6.84 8.02 2.20
CA THR A 31 7.16 9.18 1.38
C THR A 31 6.01 9.48 0.42
N ALA A 32 5.70 10.77 0.26
CA ALA A 32 4.77 11.26 -0.75
C ALA A 32 5.49 11.70 -2.03
N MET A 33 6.83 11.61 -2.08
CA MET A 33 7.65 12.08 -3.21
C MET A 33 7.34 13.52 -3.66
N HIS A 34 7.17 14.43 -2.70
CA HIS A 34 6.72 15.82 -2.93
C HIS A 34 5.30 15.94 -3.48
N GLY A 35 4.48 14.94 -3.21
CA GLY A 35 3.09 14.84 -3.62
C GLY A 35 2.09 15.27 -2.57
N VAL A 36 0.82 15.16 -2.95
CA VAL A 36 -0.32 15.51 -2.10
C VAL A 36 -0.70 14.42 -1.09
N GLY A 37 -0.09 13.23 -1.16
CA GLY A 37 -0.51 12.04 -0.42
C GLY A 37 -0.31 12.09 1.10
N HIS A 38 0.67 12.86 1.61
CA HIS A 38 1.04 12.86 3.03
C HIS A 38 -0.12 13.19 4.00
N PRO A 39 -0.86 14.31 3.86
CA PRO A 39 -1.98 14.61 4.74
C PRO A 39 -3.08 13.54 4.69
N PHE A 40 -3.33 12.93 3.53
CA PHE A 40 -4.35 11.88 3.37
C PHE A 40 -3.94 10.57 4.02
N THR A 41 -2.70 10.15 3.82
CA THR A 41 -2.15 8.93 4.43
C THR A 41 -2.12 9.06 5.94
N ARG A 42 -1.70 10.22 6.48
CA ARG A 42 -1.68 10.48 7.92
C ARG A 42 -3.08 10.39 8.53
N GLU A 43 -4.07 11.03 7.91
CA GLU A 43 -5.45 10.98 8.40
C GLU A 43 -6.01 9.55 8.32
N MET A 44 -5.75 8.83 7.21
CA MET A 44 -6.25 7.46 7.06
C MET A 44 -5.63 6.50 8.09
N PHE A 45 -4.34 6.62 8.40
CA PHE A 45 -3.69 5.84 9.46
C PHE A 45 -4.38 6.05 10.82
N ALA A 46 -4.68 7.31 11.17
CA ALA A 46 -5.41 7.62 12.40
C ALA A 46 -6.83 7.03 12.40
N ARG A 47 -7.57 7.16 11.30
CA ARG A 47 -8.93 6.59 11.16
C ARG A 47 -8.93 5.07 11.26
N PHE A 48 -7.90 4.43 10.72
CA PHE A 48 -7.73 2.97 10.72
C PHE A 48 -7.14 2.44 12.03
N ASN A 49 -6.86 3.33 13.00
CA ASN A 49 -6.27 2.99 14.29
C ASN A 49 -4.90 2.33 14.16
N LEU A 50 -4.14 2.71 13.12
CA LEU A 50 -2.77 2.26 12.91
C LEU A 50 -1.78 3.17 13.68
N PRO A 51 -0.64 2.62 14.16
CA PRO A 51 0.44 3.43 14.69
C PRO A 51 0.94 4.44 13.66
N PRO A 52 1.35 5.66 14.07
CA PRO A 52 1.93 6.63 13.14
C PRO A 52 3.14 6.06 12.40
N PHE A 53 3.26 6.39 11.12
CA PHE A 53 4.43 6.07 10.31
C PHE A 53 5.56 7.09 10.52
N ALA A 54 6.79 6.69 10.18
CA ALA A 54 7.92 7.60 10.06
C ALA A 54 7.85 8.32 8.70
N SER A 55 7.50 9.60 8.71
CA SER A 55 7.46 10.42 7.49
C SER A 55 8.88 10.73 7.03
N THR A 56 9.12 10.71 5.71
CA THR A 56 10.36 11.16 5.07
C THR A 56 10.33 12.69 4.94
N PRO A 57 10.99 13.44 5.84
CA PRO A 57 10.75 14.88 5.96
C PRO A 57 11.08 15.67 4.70
N GLU A 58 12.08 15.21 3.94
CA GLU A 58 12.56 15.83 2.71
C GLU A 58 11.60 15.66 1.51
N GLN A 59 10.55 14.86 1.64
CA GLN A 59 9.61 14.53 0.55
C GLN A 59 8.14 14.56 1.00
N GLN A 60 7.86 15.09 2.20
CA GLN A 60 6.52 15.05 2.79
C GLN A 60 5.60 16.19 2.31
N GLU A 61 6.17 17.35 1.98
CA GLU A 61 5.41 18.52 1.54
C GLU A 61 5.36 18.59 0.02
N PRO A 62 4.26 19.05 -0.58
CA PRO A 62 4.18 19.23 -2.03
C PRO A 62 5.22 20.21 -2.55
N ASP A 63 5.98 19.82 -3.58
CA ASP A 63 6.98 20.66 -4.26
C ASP A 63 7.01 20.31 -5.76
N PRO A 64 6.56 21.21 -6.65
CA PRO A 64 6.50 20.93 -8.09
C PRO A 64 7.87 20.87 -8.77
N ASP A 65 8.94 21.32 -8.11
CA ASP A 65 10.30 21.25 -8.65
C ASP A 65 10.98 19.89 -8.36
N PHE A 66 10.34 19.03 -7.56
CA PHE A 66 10.81 17.70 -7.17
C PHE A 66 12.31 17.64 -6.81
N PRO A 67 12.80 18.49 -5.90
CA PRO A 67 14.24 18.78 -5.75
C PRO A 67 15.10 17.60 -5.29
N THR A 68 14.50 16.49 -4.88
CA THR A 68 15.20 15.33 -4.33
C THR A 68 15.12 14.08 -5.21
N VAL A 69 14.40 14.13 -6.34
CA VAL A 69 14.25 13.00 -7.26
C VAL A 69 14.35 13.45 -8.70
N ALA A 70 15.06 12.69 -9.53
CA ALA A 70 15.14 12.98 -10.96
C ALA A 70 13.80 12.72 -11.68
N PHE A 71 13.06 11.71 -11.21
CA PHE A 71 11.74 11.36 -11.71
C PHE A 71 10.88 10.89 -10.53
N PRO A 72 9.76 11.56 -10.23
CA PRO A 72 8.95 11.28 -9.04
C PRO A 72 8.01 10.08 -9.30
N ASN A 73 8.59 8.91 -9.53
CA ASN A 73 7.85 7.66 -9.70
C ASN A 73 8.46 6.59 -8.77
N PRO A 74 7.69 6.06 -7.81
CA PRO A 74 8.20 5.12 -6.83
C PRO A 74 8.51 3.72 -7.44
N GLU A 75 8.06 3.45 -8.67
CA GLU A 75 8.33 2.19 -9.39
C GLU A 75 9.71 2.16 -10.10
N GLU A 76 10.46 3.28 -10.14
CA GLU A 76 11.82 3.33 -10.70
C GLU A 76 12.85 2.54 -9.86
N GLY A 77 12.40 1.95 -8.75
CA GLY A 77 13.18 1.07 -7.90
C GLY A 77 13.93 1.81 -6.80
N LYS A 78 15.06 1.22 -6.35
CA LYS A 78 15.76 1.64 -5.13
C LYS A 78 16.27 3.08 -5.16
N GLY A 79 16.59 3.61 -6.35
CA GLY A 79 17.06 4.99 -6.50
C GLY A 79 16.03 6.01 -6.07
N ALA A 80 14.76 5.81 -6.46
CA ALA A 80 13.65 6.68 -6.06
C ALA A 80 13.33 6.59 -4.56
N LEU A 81 13.63 5.46 -3.92
CA LEU A 81 13.33 5.19 -2.51
C LEU A 81 14.49 5.49 -1.55
N ALA A 82 15.62 6.05 -2.00
CA ALA A 82 16.81 6.22 -1.16
C ALA A 82 16.54 7.01 0.14
N LEU A 83 15.78 8.11 0.06
CA LEU A 83 15.41 8.91 1.24
C LEU A 83 14.43 8.18 2.17
N ALA A 84 13.48 7.43 1.60
CA ALA A 84 12.57 6.60 2.37
C ALA A 84 13.29 5.43 3.07
N ILE A 85 14.28 4.83 2.41
CA ILE A 85 15.16 3.80 2.99
C ILE A 85 15.94 4.38 4.17
N ALA A 86 16.57 5.54 4.01
CA ALA A 86 17.29 6.19 5.10
C ALA A 86 16.35 6.54 6.28
N THR A 87 15.13 7.00 5.99
CA THR A 87 14.11 7.25 7.01
C THR A 87 13.69 5.97 7.72
N ALA A 88 13.49 4.89 6.98
CA ALA A 88 13.13 3.60 7.54
C ALA A 88 14.22 3.06 8.47
N GLU A 89 15.49 3.14 8.06
CA GLU A 89 16.62 2.68 8.86
C GLU A 89 16.75 3.48 10.16
N ARG A 90 16.62 4.81 10.12
CA ARG A 90 16.65 5.65 11.33
C ARG A 90 15.50 5.35 12.29
N ALA A 91 14.30 5.09 11.76
CA ALA A 91 13.11 4.81 12.56
C ALA A 91 13.00 3.34 13.02
N GLY A 92 13.87 2.46 12.50
CA GLY A 92 13.73 1.01 12.66
C GLY A 92 12.46 0.47 12.00
N ALA A 93 12.00 1.09 10.92
CA ALA A 93 10.89 0.60 10.10
C ALA A 93 11.34 -0.57 9.23
N THR A 94 10.45 -1.54 9.03
CA THR A 94 10.69 -2.73 8.22
C THR A 94 9.92 -2.69 6.89
N VAL A 95 9.00 -1.74 6.74
CA VAL A 95 8.20 -1.54 5.54
C VAL A 95 8.29 -0.08 5.12
N ILE A 96 8.38 0.15 3.82
CA ILE A 96 8.28 1.47 3.18
C ILE A 96 7.01 1.48 2.34
N LEU A 97 6.23 2.54 2.47
CA LEU A 97 5.15 2.89 1.56
C LEU A 97 5.52 4.17 0.83
N ALA A 98 5.39 4.18 -0.50
CA ALA A 98 5.70 5.34 -1.31
C ALA A 98 4.59 5.60 -2.33
N ASN A 99 4.11 6.84 -2.39
CA ASN A 99 3.22 7.30 -3.43
C ASN A 99 3.97 8.16 -4.45
N ASP A 100 3.49 8.19 -5.69
CA ASP A 100 3.81 9.23 -6.65
C ASP A 100 3.06 10.55 -6.30
N PRO A 101 3.38 11.68 -6.97
CA PRO A 101 2.94 12.99 -6.52
C PRO A 101 1.42 13.22 -6.43
N ASP A 102 0.62 12.58 -7.28
CA ASP A 102 -0.84 12.62 -7.25
C ASP A 102 -1.48 11.50 -6.42
N ALA A 103 -0.64 10.59 -5.88
CA ALA A 103 -0.99 9.51 -4.98
C ALA A 103 -1.94 8.45 -5.55
N ASP A 104 -1.90 8.23 -6.87
CA ASP A 104 -2.66 7.15 -7.51
C ASP A 104 -1.85 5.84 -7.67
N ARG A 105 -0.52 5.87 -7.46
CA ARG A 105 0.35 4.69 -7.38
C ARG A 105 0.89 4.46 -6.00
N LEU A 106 1.18 3.18 -5.72
CA LEU A 106 1.81 2.72 -4.49
C LEU A 106 2.97 1.79 -4.84
N ALA A 107 4.17 2.14 -4.39
CA ALA A 107 5.24 1.17 -4.23
C ALA A 107 5.39 0.78 -2.77
N VAL A 108 5.80 -0.47 -2.57
CA VAL A 108 6.11 -1.01 -1.25
C VAL A 108 7.49 -1.64 -1.29
N ALA A 109 8.26 -1.43 -0.23
CA ALA A 109 9.50 -2.16 -0.01
C ALA A 109 9.53 -2.75 1.40
N GLU A 110 10.11 -3.94 1.52
CA GLU A 110 10.30 -4.64 2.79
C GLU A 110 11.78 -4.87 3.05
N ARG A 111 12.15 -4.78 4.33
CA ARG A 111 13.48 -5.12 4.80
C ARG A 111 13.61 -6.63 4.97
N GLY A 112 14.34 -7.27 4.06
CA GLY A 112 14.58 -8.71 4.10
C GLY A 112 15.62 -9.14 5.14
N GLU A 113 15.79 -10.46 5.24
CA GLU A 113 16.83 -11.08 6.05
C GLU A 113 18.22 -10.61 5.58
N GLY A 114 19.07 -10.18 6.53
CA GLY A 114 20.36 -9.55 6.22
C GLY A 114 20.30 -8.03 5.99
N GLY A 115 19.11 -7.42 6.07
CA GLY A 115 18.92 -5.97 6.05
C GLY A 115 18.84 -5.35 4.66
N ALA A 116 18.85 -6.15 3.59
CA ALA A 116 18.65 -5.67 2.24
C ALA A 116 17.17 -5.32 2.01
N TRP A 117 16.92 -4.17 1.36
CA TRP A 117 15.58 -3.79 0.95
C TRP A 117 15.17 -4.49 -0.35
N ARG A 118 13.99 -5.11 -0.35
CA ARG A 118 13.32 -5.66 -1.53
C ARG A 118 12.17 -4.73 -1.89
N VAL A 119 12.19 -4.20 -3.11
CA VAL A 119 11.05 -3.45 -3.66
C VAL A 119 10.15 -4.46 -4.36
N PHE A 120 8.86 -4.45 -4.04
CA PHE A 120 7.89 -5.30 -4.72
C PHE A 120 7.55 -4.70 -6.08
N THR A 121 7.42 -5.56 -7.08
CA THR A 121 6.84 -5.19 -8.37
C THR A 121 5.33 -4.99 -8.23
N GLY A 122 4.72 -4.20 -9.12
CA GLY A 122 3.26 -4.05 -9.16
C GLY A 122 2.50 -5.38 -9.30
N ASN A 123 3.10 -6.37 -9.98
CA ASN A 123 2.54 -7.72 -10.09
C ASN A 123 2.53 -8.49 -8.75
N GLU A 124 3.59 -8.37 -7.96
CA GLU A 124 3.64 -8.98 -6.62
C GLU A 124 2.67 -8.29 -5.68
N LEU A 125 2.60 -6.96 -5.71
CA LEU A 125 1.63 -6.20 -4.90
C LEU A 125 0.20 -6.53 -5.28
N GLY A 126 -0.12 -6.59 -6.58
CA GLY A 126 -1.44 -7.00 -7.04
C GLY A 126 -1.82 -8.41 -6.56
N ALA A 127 -0.87 -9.35 -6.55
CA ALA A 127 -1.11 -10.69 -6.02
C ALA A 127 -1.36 -10.68 -4.50
N ILE A 128 -0.55 -9.95 -3.72
CA ILE A 128 -0.71 -9.85 -2.26
C ILE A 128 -2.05 -9.20 -1.90
N LEU A 129 -2.39 -8.08 -2.54
CA LEU A 129 -3.66 -7.39 -2.30
C LEU A 129 -4.87 -8.23 -2.72
N GLY A 130 -4.75 -8.94 -3.84
CA GLY A 130 -5.78 -9.88 -4.29
C GLY A 130 -6.00 -11.03 -3.32
N ALA A 131 -4.92 -11.67 -2.86
CA ALA A 131 -4.99 -12.75 -1.86
C ALA A 131 -5.64 -12.26 -0.56
N TRP A 132 -5.20 -11.11 -0.04
CA TRP A 132 -5.81 -10.49 1.15
C TRP A 132 -7.30 -10.23 0.95
N GLN A 133 -7.70 -9.66 -0.19
CA GLN A 133 -9.11 -9.38 -0.45
C GLN A 133 -9.95 -10.67 -0.58
N TRP A 134 -9.37 -11.75 -1.09
CA TRP A 134 -10.02 -13.06 -1.13
C TRP A 134 -10.21 -13.65 0.27
N GLU A 135 -9.16 -13.68 1.09
CA GLU A 135 -9.19 -14.19 2.46
C GLU A 135 -10.26 -13.47 3.30
N GLU A 136 -10.29 -12.14 3.22
CA GLU A 136 -11.26 -11.33 3.93
C GLU A 136 -12.70 -11.57 3.45
N TRP A 137 -12.89 -11.74 2.13
CA TRP A 137 -14.21 -12.05 1.59
C TRP A 137 -14.69 -13.43 2.04
N ARG A 138 -13.81 -14.44 2.02
CA ARG A 138 -14.09 -15.79 2.52
C ARG A 138 -14.43 -15.81 4.00
N ALA A 139 -13.70 -15.07 4.82
CA ALA A 139 -13.97 -14.96 6.24
C ALA A 139 -15.35 -14.33 6.52
N ALA A 140 -15.72 -13.32 5.73
CA ALA A 140 -17.03 -12.65 5.84
C ALA A 140 -18.18 -13.46 5.21
N ASN A 141 -17.90 -14.39 4.29
CA ASN A 141 -18.89 -15.19 3.57
C ASN A 141 -18.52 -16.69 3.59
N PRO A 142 -18.62 -17.37 4.75
CA PRO A 142 -18.21 -18.77 4.87
C PRO A 142 -18.92 -19.71 3.89
N ASP A 143 -20.20 -19.43 3.61
CA ASP A 143 -21.06 -20.18 2.68
C ASP A 143 -21.25 -19.46 1.33
N GLY A 144 -20.41 -18.45 1.03
CA GLY A 144 -20.50 -17.65 -0.17
C GLY A 144 -20.12 -18.44 -1.43
N ASP A 145 -20.88 -18.24 -2.51
CA ASP A 145 -20.55 -18.79 -3.83
C ASP A 145 -19.40 -18.00 -4.47
N ALA A 146 -18.22 -18.63 -4.52
CA ALA A 146 -17.01 -18.06 -5.11
C ALA A 146 -17.20 -17.58 -6.56
N SER A 147 -18.07 -18.23 -7.33
CA SER A 147 -18.30 -17.91 -8.73
C SER A 147 -18.96 -16.53 -8.95
N GLN A 148 -19.54 -15.95 -7.89
CA GLN A 148 -20.12 -14.61 -7.89
C GLN A 148 -19.08 -13.50 -7.62
N VAL A 149 -17.83 -13.87 -7.34
CA VAL A 149 -16.73 -12.94 -7.11
C VAL A 149 -15.85 -12.89 -8.36
N ALA A 150 -15.41 -11.69 -8.72
CA ALA A 150 -14.49 -11.49 -9.82
C ALA A 150 -13.28 -10.64 -9.39
N MET A 151 -12.10 -11.04 -9.85
CA MET A 151 -10.91 -10.19 -9.84
C MET A 151 -10.57 -9.80 -11.29
N VAL A 152 -10.22 -8.54 -11.49
CA VAL A 152 -9.94 -7.97 -12.81
C VAL A 152 -8.50 -7.47 -12.84
N ALA A 153 -7.76 -7.79 -13.89
CA ALA A 153 -6.42 -7.26 -14.11
C ALA A 153 -6.22 -6.78 -15.54
N SER A 154 -5.20 -5.94 -15.76
CA SER A 154 -4.86 -5.50 -17.10
C SER A 154 -4.23 -6.63 -17.93
N THR A 155 -4.17 -6.47 -19.25
CA THR A 155 -3.54 -7.45 -20.15
C THR A 155 -2.05 -7.65 -19.89
N VAL A 156 -1.37 -6.64 -19.36
CA VAL A 156 0.08 -6.65 -19.06
C VAL A 156 0.38 -7.10 -17.62
N SER A 157 -0.65 -7.32 -16.80
CA SER A 157 -0.49 -7.82 -15.44
C SER A 157 -0.20 -9.33 -15.41
N SER A 158 0.50 -9.77 -14.38
CA SER A 158 0.76 -11.18 -14.10
C SER A 158 -0.54 -11.99 -14.03
N LYS A 159 -0.47 -13.27 -14.42
CA LYS A 159 -1.59 -14.21 -14.33
C LYS A 159 -1.71 -14.88 -12.95
N MET A 160 -1.04 -14.36 -11.93
CA MET A 160 -1.11 -14.90 -10.56
C MET A 160 -2.55 -14.88 -10.00
N LEU A 161 -3.29 -13.78 -10.17
CA LEU A 161 -4.71 -13.72 -9.78
C LEU A 161 -5.55 -14.74 -10.54
N GLY A 162 -5.24 -14.98 -11.82
CA GLY A 162 -5.87 -16.05 -12.60
C GLY A 162 -5.51 -17.46 -12.11
N ALA A 163 -4.34 -17.64 -11.50
CA ALA A 163 -3.97 -18.91 -10.86
C ALA A 163 -4.74 -19.11 -9.55
N MET A 164 -4.87 -18.06 -8.73
CA MET A 164 -5.70 -18.07 -7.52
C MET A 164 -7.17 -18.37 -7.87
N ALA A 165 -7.71 -17.73 -8.91
CA ALA A 165 -9.07 -17.97 -9.40
C ALA A 165 -9.34 -19.45 -9.72
N ARG A 166 -8.40 -20.13 -10.39
CA ARG A 166 -8.53 -21.57 -10.69
C ARG A 166 -8.48 -22.45 -9.45
N ALA A 167 -7.74 -22.06 -8.42
CA ALA A 167 -7.66 -22.80 -7.18
C ALA A 167 -8.89 -22.58 -6.29
N GLU A 168 -9.41 -21.36 -6.26
CA GLU A 168 -10.39 -20.90 -5.28
C GLU A 168 -11.82 -20.83 -5.84
N GLY A 169 -11.99 -20.88 -7.17
CA GLY A 169 -13.28 -20.95 -7.85
C GLY A 169 -13.95 -19.60 -8.18
N PHE A 170 -13.26 -18.47 -7.96
CA PHE A 170 -13.75 -17.16 -8.38
C PHE A 170 -13.42 -16.84 -9.85
N ALA A 171 -14.10 -15.86 -10.44
CA ALA A 171 -13.87 -15.44 -11.81
C ALA A 171 -12.63 -14.53 -11.94
N PHE A 172 -11.88 -14.67 -13.04
CA PHE A 172 -10.77 -13.78 -13.37
C PHE A 172 -10.92 -13.24 -14.79
N HIS A 173 -10.77 -11.92 -14.93
CA HIS A 173 -10.87 -11.20 -16.19
C HIS A 173 -9.59 -10.38 -16.46
#